data_AF-A0A2V2RWP5-F1
#
_entry.id   AF-A0A2V2RWP5-F1
#
_cell.length_a   1.000
_cell.length_b   1.000
_cell.length_c   1.000
_cell.angle_alpha   90.00
_cell.angle_beta   90.00
_cell.angle_gamma   90.00
#
_symmetry.space_group_name_H-M   'P 1'
#
loop_
_entity.id
_entity.type
_entity.pdbx_description
1 polymer ?
#
loop_
_entity_poly.entity_id
_entity_poly.type
_entity_poly.pdbx_seq_one_letter_code
_entity_poly.pdbx_strand_id
1 'polypeptide(L)' 'MPTKKPRLNITLERKTSALLSKLAKKKRKSVSGLATEFIEDALERDEDRILSKIAELRDTREAKTIAHKNVWN' A
#
# COMPACT_ATOMS: atom_id res chain seq x y z
N MET A 1 -9.67 -14.78 24.43
CA MET A 1 -8.84 -15.21 23.28
C MET A 1 -7.80 -14.14 22.97
N PRO A 2 -6.57 -14.51 22.62
CA PRO A 2 -5.51 -13.56 22.25
C PRO A 2 -6.03 -12.61 21.17
N THR A 3 -5.66 -11.33 21.28
CA THR A 3 -6.21 -10.22 20.47
C THR A 3 -6.30 -10.58 18.98
N LYS A 4 -7.48 -10.36 18.36
CA LYS A 4 -7.80 -10.65 16.94
C LYS A 4 -6.85 -9.98 15.91
N LYS A 5 -5.99 -9.06 16.33
CA LYS A 5 -5.06 -8.34 15.47
C LYS A 5 -3.64 -8.93 15.60
N PRO A 6 -3.00 -9.35 14.50
CA PRO A 6 -1.62 -9.80 14.54
C PRO A 6 -0.70 -8.66 15.00
N ARG A 7 0.29 -8.97 15.83
CA ARG A 7 1.29 -8.01 16.29
C ARG A 7 2.57 -8.21 15.52
N LEU A 8 3.16 -7.12 15.05
CA LEU A 8 4.42 -7.11 14.32
C LEU A 8 5.46 -6.31 15.11
N ASN A 9 6.58 -6.95 15.46
CA ASN A 9 7.73 -6.30 16.06
C ASN A 9 8.82 -6.15 14.99
N ILE A 10 9.26 -4.92 14.74
CA ILE A 10 10.26 -4.60 13.71
C ILE A 10 11.43 -3.82 14.31
N THR A 11 12.63 -4.19 13.92
CA THR A 11 13.84 -3.43 14.23
C THR A 11 14.10 -2.44 13.11
N LEU A 12 14.15 -1.15 13.45
CA LEU A 12 14.41 -0.07 12.50
C LEU A 12 15.79 0.54 12.76
N GLU A 13 16.45 0.99 11.71
CA GLU A 13 17.63 1.83 11.85
C GLU A 13 17.29 3.11 12.61
N ARG A 14 18.28 3.64 13.36
CA ARG A 14 18.11 4.85 14.18
C ARG A 14 17.58 6.03 13.36
N LYS A 15 18.07 6.21 12.13
CA LYS A 15 17.63 7.29 11.23
C LYS A 15 16.16 7.13 10.83
N THR A 16 15.76 5.93 10.44
CA THR A 16 14.39 5.60 10.03
C THR A 16 13.41 5.76 11.18
N SER A 17 13.76 5.25 12.36
CA SER A 17 12.95 5.41 13.58
C SER A 17 12.76 6.89 13.96
N ALA A 18 13.83 7.68 13.89
CA ALA A 18 13.77 9.12 14.16
C ALA A 18 12.88 9.86 13.15
N LEU A 19 12.99 9.52 11.85
CA LEU A 19 12.18 10.12 10.80
C LEU A 19 10.69 9.77 10.97
N LEU A 20 10.39 8.49 11.20
CA LEU A 20 9.03 8.00 11.45
C LEU A 20 8.40 8.72 12.65
N SER A 21 9.15 8.87 13.75
CA SER A 21 8.70 9.58 14.95
C SER A 21 8.39 11.05 14.66
N LYS A 22 9.25 11.73 13.90
CA LYS A 22 9.05 13.13 13.50
C LYS A 22 7.80 13.28 12.61
N LEU A 23 7.59 12.37 11.67
CA LEU A 23 6.42 12.36 10.79
C LEU A 23 5.13 12.07 11.56
N ALA A 24 5.16 11.12 12.49
CA ALA A 24 4.02 10.79 13.35
C ALA A 24 3.59 12.01 14.18
N LYS A 25 4.55 12.72 14.78
CA LYS A 25 4.30 13.98 15.49
C LYS A 25 3.69 15.05 14.58
N LYS A 26 4.24 15.26 13.38
CA LYS A 26 3.72 16.23 12.40
C LYS A 26 2.27 15.89 11.98
N LYS A 27 1.95 14.61 11.84
CA LYS A 27 0.63 14.11 11.43
C LYS A 27 -0.35 13.94 12.60
N ARG A 28 0.06 14.21 13.85
CA ARG A 28 -0.72 13.96 15.08
C ARG A 28 -1.22 12.51 15.18
N LYS A 29 -0.37 11.55 14.82
CA LYS A 29 -0.64 10.10 14.90
C LYS A 29 0.36 9.42 15.83
N SER A 30 0.03 8.22 16.30
CA SER A 30 1.00 7.36 16.97
C SER A 30 2.04 6.84 15.97
N VAL A 31 3.25 6.54 16.45
CA VAL A 31 4.32 5.96 15.62
C VAL A 31 3.88 4.64 15.00
N SER A 32 3.23 3.78 15.79
CA SER A 32 2.70 2.50 15.33
C SER A 32 1.58 2.67 14.31
N GLY A 33 0.65 3.60 14.52
CA GLY A 33 -0.43 3.87 13.56
C GLY A 33 0.09 4.36 12.22
N LEU A 34 1.04 5.30 12.25
CA LEU A 34 1.66 5.77 11.00
C LEU A 34 2.50 4.67 10.32
N ALA A 35 3.16 3.81 11.10
CA ALA A 35 3.89 2.66 10.54
C ALA A 35 2.95 1.68 9.85
N THR A 36 1.80 1.38 10.45
CA THR A 36 0.77 0.52 9.86
C THR A 36 0.28 1.11 8.53
N GLU A 37 -0.07 2.40 8.49
CA GLU A 37 -0.51 3.06 7.26
C GLU A 37 0.56 2.98 6.16
N PHE A 38 1.83 3.24 6.49
CA PHE A 38 2.90 3.13 5.48
C PHE A 38 3.15 1.71 5.00
N ILE A 39 2.92 0.71 5.84
CA ILE A 39 3.03 -0.70 5.44
C ILE A 39 1.87 -1.06 4.51
N GLU A 40 0.64 -0.66 4.84
CA GLU A 40 -0.55 -0.86 4.00
C GLU A 40 -0.38 -0.17 2.64
N ASP A 41 -0.02 1.12 2.62
CA ASP A 41 0.26 1.89 1.40
C ASP A 41 1.35 1.22 0.54
N ALA A 42 2.39 0.65 1.16
CA ALA A 42 3.47 -0.01 0.44
C ALA A 42 3.02 -1.33 -0.20
N LEU A 43 2.15 -2.09 0.47
CA LEU A 43 1.57 -3.31 -0.07
C LEU A 43 0.63 -3.01 -1.24
N GLU A 44 -0.23 -2.01 -1.12
CA GLU A 44 -1.12 -1.56 -2.21
C GLU A 44 -0.32 -1.16 -3.45
N ARG A 45 0.76 -0.39 -3.27
CA ARG A 45 1.63 0.03 -4.39
C ARG A 45 2.33 -1.15 -5.06
N ASP A 46 2.70 -2.17 -4.29
CA ASP A 46 3.31 -3.37 -4.85
C ASP A 46 2.31 -4.18 -5.68
N GLU A 47 1.08 -4.29 -5.19
CA GLU A 47 -0.05 -4.88 -5.92
C GLU A 47 -0.34 -4.11 -7.21
N ASP A 48 -0.48 -2.79 -7.15
CA ASP A 48 -0.73 -1.94 -8.31
C ASP A 48 0.35 -2.12 -9.39
N ARG A 49 1.62 -2.26 -8.98
CA ARG A 49 2.73 -2.52 -9.90
C ARG A 49 2.56 -3.85 -10.62
N ILE A 50 2.08 -4.89 -9.93
CA ILE A 50 1.83 -6.20 -10.51
C ILE A 50 0.61 -6.15 -11.45
N LEU A 51 -0.49 -5.53 -11.00
CA LEU A 51 -1.70 -5.37 -11.80
C LEU A 51 -1.44 -4.57 -13.07
N SER A 52 -0.62 -3.53 -13.00
CA SER A 52 -0.20 -2.73 -14.16
C SER A 52 0.56 -3.59 -15.18
N LYS A 53 1.50 -4.42 -14.75
CA LYS A 53 2.19 -5.37 -15.64
C LYS A 53 1.24 -6.35 -16.30
N ILE A 54 0.26 -6.86 -15.56
CA ILE A 54 -0.76 -7.75 -16.12
C ILE A 54 -1.62 -7.01 -17.15
N ALA A 55 -1.97 -5.76 -16.89
CA ALA A 55 -2.70 -4.92 -17.83
C ALA A 55 -1.91 -4.70 -19.13
N GLU A 56 -0.62 -4.36 -19.03
CA GLU A 56 0.28 -4.21 -20.19
C GLU A 56 0.36 -5.49 -21.03
N LEU A 57 0.44 -6.66 -20.40
CA LEU A 57 0.43 -7.94 -21.12
C LEU A 57 -0.87 -8.23 -21.85
N ARG A 58 -1.99 -7.71 -21.35
CA ARG A 58 -3.33 -7.89 -21.94
C ARG A 58 -3.65 -6.82 -22.99
N ASP A 59 -3.02 -5.65 -22.90
CA ASP A 59 -3.22 -4.54 -23.83
C ASP A 59 -2.46 -4.77 -25.15
N THR A 60 -3.01 -5.69 -25.93
CA THR A 60 -2.51 -6.07 -27.25
C THR A 60 -3.39 -5.48 -28.35
N ARG A 61 -2.87 -5.37 -29.57
CA ARG A 61 -3.64 -4.82 -30.72
C ARG A 61 -4.91 -5.62 -31.05
N GLU A 62 -4.95 -6.90 -30.68
CA GLU A 62 -6.07 -7.80 -30.91
C GLU A 62 -7.01 -7.88 -29.69
N ALA A 63 -6.70 -7.14 -28.61
CA ALA A 63 -7.50 -7.15 -27.41
C ALA A 63 -8.92 -6.62 -27.68
N LYS A 64 -9.92 -7.33 -27.15
CA LYS A 64 -11.31 -6.89 -27.21
C LYS A 64 -11.50 -5.70 -26.27
N THR A 65 -11.78 -4.53 -26.85
CA THR A 65 -12.10 -3.32 -26.09
C THR A 65 -13.60 -3.25 -25.81
N ILE A 66 -13.98 -2.90 -24.58
CA ILE A 66 -15.37 -2.66 -24.18
C ILE A 66 -15.53 -1.15 -23.94
N ALA A 67 -16.64 -0.56 -24.39
CA ALA A 67 -16.92 0.85 -24.16
C ALA A 67 -16.98 1.17 -22.65
N HIS A 68 -16.37 2.27 -22.22
CA HIS A 68 -16.28 2.68 -20.81
C HIS A 68 -17.65 2.66 -20.09
N LYS A 69 -18.68 3.20 -20.73
CA LYS A 69 -20.07 3.20 -20.24
C LYS A 69 -20.65 1.81 -19.94
N ASN A 70 -20.14 0.76 -20.59
CA ASN A 70 -20.63 -0.61 -20.36
C ASN A 70 -19.89 -1.30 -19.20
N VAL A 71 -18.77 -0.74 -18.73
CA VAL A 71 -17.93 -1.31 -17.66
C VAL A 71 -18.12 -0.56 -16.34
N TRP A 72 -18.34 0.76 -16.38
CA TRP A 72 -18.30 1.64 -15.19
C TRP A 72 -19.64 2.32 -14.86
N ASN A 73 -20.74 1.92 -15.50
CA ASN A 73 -22.10 2.38 -15.16
C ASN A 73 -22.60 1.74 -13.86
#